data_AF-B3TBV3-F1
#
_entry.id   AF-B3TBV3-F1
#
_cell.length_a   1.000
_cell.length_b   1.000
_cell.length_c   1.000
_cell.angle_alpha   90.00
_cell.angle_beta   90.00
_cell.angle_gamma   90.00
#
_symmetry.space_group_name_H-M   'P 1'
#
loop_
_entity.id
_entity.type
_entity.pdbx_description
1 polymer ?
#
loop_
_entity_poly.entity_id
_entity_poly.type
_entity_poly.pdbx_seq_one_letter_code
_entity_poly.pdbx_strand_id
1 'polypeptide(L)'
;MLEKYSAYIKKINNVLDSELELYTESEFKEPLKYALGGGKRIRPIILLLASECVGEIDDNTFAAACAIEFLHTESVIHDDIIDNETIRRQKDPFHIKYGY
;
A
#
# COMPACT_ATOMS: atom_id res chain seq x y z
N MET A 1 15.38 12.31 0.21
CA MET A 1 13.97 12.67 0.50
C MET A 1 13.28 11.59 1.33
N LEU A 2 13.22 10.33 0.89
CA LEU A 2 12.55 9.25 1.65
C LEU A 2 13.26 8.86 2.96
N GLU A 3 14.58 9.03 3.07
CA GLU A 3 15.33 8.76 4.32
C GLU A 3 14.79 9.53 5.53
N LYS A 4 14.36 10.78 5.32
CA LYS A 4 13.77 11.64 6.36
C LYS A 4 12.48 11.04 6.94
N TYR A 5 11.76 10.25 6.15
CA TYR A 5 10.47 9.66 6.52
C TYR A 5 10.57 8.15 6.72
N SER A 6 11.78 7.60 6.86
CA SER A 6 12.03 6.17 7.03
C SER A 6 11.27 5.57 8.22
N ALA A 7 11.15 6.30 9.33
CA ALA A 7 10.37 5.88 10.49
C ALA A 7 8.88 5.72 10.17
N TYR A 8 8.29 6.69 9.44
CA TYR A 8 6.90 6.59 8.99
C TYR A 8 6.70 5.43 8.03
N ILE A 9 7.58 5.29 7.04
CA ILE A 9 7.51 4.19 6.07
C ILE A 9 7.57 2.84 6.79
N LYS A 10 8.45 2.70 7.78
CA LYS A 10 8.56 1.48 8.58
C LYS A 10 7.27 1.19 9.35
N LYS A 11 6.70 2.19 10.04
CA LYS A 11 5.45 1.98 10.80
C LYS A 11 4.26 1.70 9.88
N ILE A 12 4.15 2.39 8.74
CA ILE A 12 3.13 2.10 7.71
C ILE A 12 3.24 0.67 7.20
N ASN A 13 4.44 0.23 6.82
CA ASN A 13 4.64 -1.14 6.33
C ASN A 13 4.30 -2.19 7.41
N ASN A 14 4.66 -1.95 8.67
CA ASN A 14 4.29 -2.85 9.77
C ASN A 14 2.77 -2.95 9.96
N VAL A 15 2.04 -1.84 9.82
CA VAL A 15 0.57 -1.84 9.95
C VAL A 15 -0.07 -2.52 8.74
N LEU A 16 0.43 -2.29 7.52
CA LEU A 16 0.01 -3.04 6.33
C LEU A 16 0.23 -4.55 6.49
N ASP A 17 1.41 -4.95 6.97
CA ASP A 17 1.72 -6.36 7.21
C ASP A 17 0.79 -6.95 8.28
N SER A 18 0.54 -6.22 9.38
CA SER A 18 -0.38 -6.65 10.44
C SER A 18 -1.82 -6.80 9.94
N GLU A 19 -2.28 -5.89 9.08
CA GLU A 19 -3.60 -5.96 8.46
C GLU A 19 -3.71 -7.18 7.54
N LEU A 20 -2.68 -7.46 6.72
CA LEU A 20 -2.63 -8.65 5.86
C LEU A 20 -2.63 -9.96 6.65
N GLU A 21 -2.06 -9.98 7.87
CA GLU A 21 -2.09 -11.15 8.75
C GLU A 21 -3.50 -11.47 9.27
N LEU A 22 -4.47 -10.55 9.21
CA LEU A 22 -5.86 -10.86 9.55
C LEU A 22 -6.53 -11.79 8.53
N TYR A 23 -5.92 -11.96 7.36
CA TYR A 23 -6.47 -12.72 6.23
C TYR A 23 -5.63 -13.96 5.90
N THR A 24 -4.97 -14.59 6.88
CA THR A 24 -4.08 -15.77 6.65
C THR A 24 -4.74 -16.90 5.88
N GLU A 25 -6.03 -17.15 6.13
CA GLU A 25 -6.79 -18.22 5.48
C GLU A 25 -7.35 -17.83 4.11
N SER A 26 -7.17 -16.56 3.69
CA SER A 26 -7.66 -16.07 2.40
C SER A 26 -6.67 -16.39 1.29
N GLU A 27 -7.16 -16.97 0.20
CA GLU A 27 -6.38 -17.15 -1.04
C GLU A 27 -5.90 -15.82 -1.63
N PHE A 28 -6.54 -14.71 -1.28
CA PHE A 28 -6.18 -13.36 -1.75
C PHE A 28 -5.06 -12.70 -0.95
N LYS A 29 -4.60 -13.27 0.17
CA LYS A 29 -3.52 -12.68 0.98
C LYS A 29 -2.23 -12.49 0.19
N GLU A 30 -1.73 -13.54 -0.44
CA GLU A 30 -0.48 -13.50 -1.21
C GLU A 30 -0.57 -12.62 -2.48
N PRO A 31 -1.68 -12.67 -3.25
CA PRO A 31 -1.93 -11.69 -4.31
C PRO A 31 -1.89 -10.24 -3.82
N LEU A 32 -2.57 -9.92 -2.72
CA LEU A 32 -2.63 -8.56 -2.19
C LEU A 32 -1.27 -8.10 -1.66
N LYS A 33 -0.55 -8.97 -0.96
CA LYS A 33 0.84 -8.74 -0.52
C LYS A 33 1.77 -8.47 -1.70
N TYR A 34 1.59 -9.18 -2.81
CA TYR A 34 2.33 -8.93 -4.04
C TYR A 34 2.04 -7.54 -4.61
N ALA A 35 0.76 -7.17 -4.72
CA ALA A 35 0.34 -5.86 -5.25
C ALA A 35 0.85 -4.69 -4.41
N LEU A 36 0.81 -4.84 -3.09
CA LEU A 36 1.34 -3.86 -2.12
C LEU A 36 2.87 -3.79 -2.12
N GLY A 37 3.55 -4.73 -2.78
CA GLY A 37 5.00 -4.84 -2.81
C GLY A 37 5.71 -3.61 -3.37
N GLY A 38 6.63 -3.07 -2.58
CA GLY A 38 7.41 -1.88 -2.93
C GLY A 38 6.60 -0.58 -2.85
N GLY A 39 7.03 0.47 -3.55
CA GLY A 39 6.34 1.75 -3.56
C GLY A 39 6.93 2.76 -2.59
N LYS A 40 6.69 4.05 -2.87
CA LYS A 40 7.31 5.16 -2.12
C LYS A 40 6.51 5.57 -0.88
N ARG A 41 5.29 5.02 -0.70
CA ARG A 41 4.33 5.35 0.37
C ARG A 41 4.04 6.84 0.51
N ILE A 42 4.05 7.57 -0.60
CA ILE A 42 3.90 9.04 -0.60
C ILE A 42 2.50 9.44 -0.09
N ARG A 43 1.44 8.75 -0.52
CA ARG A 43 0.05 9.07 -0.11
C ARG A 43 -0.17 8.86 1.39
N PRO A 44 0.23 7.72 2.01
CA PRO A 44 0.25 7.54 3.45
C PRO A 44 1.03 8.63 4.19
N ILE A 45 2.23 8.97 3.72
CA ILE A 45 3.07 10.01 4.34
C ILE A 45 2.37 11.37 4.32
N ILE A 46 1.74 11.74 3.20
CA ILE A 46 0.98 13.00 3.11
C ILE A 46 -0.13 13.05 4.16
N LEU A 47 -0.89 11.95 4.36
CA LEU A 47 -1.92 11.90 5.39
C LEU A 47 -1.32 12.09 6.79
N LEU A 48 -0.24 11.38 7.11
CA LEU A 48 0.40 11.48 8.43
C LEU A 48 0.90 12.90 8.68
N LEU A 49 1.62 13.51 7.73
CA LEU A 49 2.12 14.87 7.87
C LEU A 49 0.99 15.91 7.98
N ALA A 50 -0.09 15.73 7.21
CA ALA A 50 -1.26 16.60 7.34
C ALA A 50 -1.90 16.48 8.72
N SER A 51 -1.93 15.27 9.29
CA SER A 51 -2.46 15.00 10.63
C SER A 51 -1.60 15.67 11.71
N GLU A 52 -0.26 15.63 11.60
CA GLU A 52 0.64 16.36 12.51
C GLU A 52 0.40 17.88 12.51
N CYS A 53 0.01 18.45 11.36
CA CYS A 53 -0.22 19.88 11.25
C CYS A 53 -1.50 20.34 11.98
N VAL A 54 -2.46 19.44 12.21
CA VAL A 54 -3.78 19.78 12.76
C VAL A 54 -4.10 19.06 14.08
N GLY A 55 -3.22 18.14 14.51
CA GLY A 55 -3.43 17.33 15.70
C GLY A 55 -2.29 16.34 15.92
N GLU A 56 -2.61 15.26 16.62
CA GLU A 56 -1.66 14.21 16.96
C GLU A 56 -1.80 13.00 16.04
N ILE A 57 -0.68 12.32 15.76
CA ILE A 57 -0.70 11.02 15.10
C ILE A 57 -0.92 9.94 16.16
N ASP A 58 -1.94 9.13 15.95
CA ASP A 58 -2.24 7.93 16.72
C ASP A 58 -2.35 6.70 15.80
N ASP A 59 -2.73 5.57 16.37
CA ASP A 59 -2.89 4.33 15.61
C ASP A 59 -4.08 4.38 14.63
N ASN A 60 -5.13 5.17 14.90
CA ASN A 60 -6.20 5.41 13.93
C ASN A 60 -5.69 6.14 12.68
N THR A 61 -4.77 7.08 12.88
CA THR A 61 -4.13 7.82 11.79
C THR A 61 -3.30 6.89 10.91
N PHE A 62 -2.59 5.92 11.51
CA PHE A 62 -1.87 4.89 10.77
C PHE A 62 -2.80 3.91 10.05
N ALA A 63 -3.92 3.51 10.66
CA ALA A 63 -4.94 2.69 10.01
C ALA A 63 -5.53 3.40 8.77
N ALA A 64 -5.85 4.70 8.90
CA ALA A 64 -6.30 5.52 7.78
C ALA A 64 -5.24 5.64 6.67
N ALA A 65 -3.96 5.81 7.03
CA ALA A 65 -2.85 5.83 6.09
C ALA A 65 -2.73 4.49 5.31
N CYS A 66 -2.95 3.35 5.99
CA CYS A 66 -2.95 2.03 5.37
C CYS A 66 -4.15 1.86 4.43
N ALA A 67 -5.35 2.28 4.83
CA ALA A 67 -6.54 2.26 3.97
C ALA A 67 -6.31 3.04 2.66
N ILE A 68 -5.65 4.21 2.73
CA ILE A 68 -5.26 4.97 1.54
C ILE A 68 -4.32 4.18 0.63
N GLU A 69 -3.34 3.45 1.17
CA GLU A 69 -2.42 2.66 0.36
C GLU A 69 -3.13 1.46 -0.29
N PHE A 70 -4.09 0.83 0.40
CA PHE A 70 -4.93 -0.22 -0.20
C PHE A 70 -5.75 0.33 -1.36
N LEU A 71 -6.43 1.46 -1.17
CA LEU A 71 -7.21 2.11 -2.23
C LEU A 71 -6.32 2.54 -3.41
N HIS A 72 -5.12 3.06 -3.13
CA HIS A 72 -4.17 3.37 -4.19
C HIS A 72 -3.72 2.11 -4.95
N THR A 73 -3.54 0.99 -4.24
CA THR A 73 -3.12 -0.27 -4.85
C THR A 73 -4.23 -0.84 -5.73
N GLU A 74 -5.48 -0.78 -5.29
CA GLU A 74 -6.65 -1.16 -6.09
C GLU A 74 -6.73 -0.34 -7.37
N SER A 75 -6.61 0.99 -7.29
CA SER A 75 -6.65 1.85 -8.47
C SER A 75 -5.57 1.48 -9.48
N VAL A 76 -4.36 1.17 -8.98
CA VAL A 76 -3.22 0.77 -9.81
C VAL A 76 -3.45 -0.58 -10.50
N ILE A 77 -4.08 -1.54 -9.82
CA ILE A 77 -4.43 -2.83 -10.44
C ILE A 77 -5.44 -2.61 -11.57
N HIS A 78 -6.45 -1.77 -11.34
CA HIS A 78 -7.44 -1.44 -12.37
C HIS A 78 -6.82 -0.68 -13.54
N ASP A 79 -5.92 0.27 -13.29
CA ASP A 79 -5.19 0.98 -14.34
C ASP A 79 -4.38 -0.01 -15.20
N ASP A 80 -3.64 -0.94 -14.59
CA ASP A 80 -2.88 -1.98 -15.32
C ASP A 80 -3.75 -2.80 -16.26
N ILE A 81 -4.98 -3.14 -15.82
CA ILE A 81 -5.93 -3.91 -16.61
C ILE A 81 -6.47 -3.07 -17.78
N ILE A 82 -6.90 -1.84 -17.51
CA ILE A 82 -7.49 -0.95 -18.50
C ILE A 82 -6.48 -0.62 -19.60
N ASP A 83 -5.24 -0.34 -19.21
CA ASP A 83 -4.16 0.07 -20.11
C ASP A 83 -3.44 -1.11 -20.78
N ASN A 84 -3.80 -2.35 -20.43
CA ASN A 84 -3.13 -3.58 -20.87
C ASN A 84 -1.62 -3.55 -20.59
N GLU A 85 -1.25 -3.04 -19.41
CA GLU A 85 0.14 -2.97 -18.99
C GLU A 85 0.75 -4.38 -18.88
N THR A 86 1.96 -4.55 -19.39
CA THR A 86 2.67 -5.85 -19.35
C THR A 86 3.82 -5.88 -18.36
N ILE A 87 4.24 -4.73 -17.81
CA ILE A 87 5.36 -4.63 -16.86
C ILE A 87 5.05 -3.54 -15.82
N ARG A 88 5.16 -3.89 -14.53
CA ARG A 88 5.10 -2.95 -13.41
C ARG A 88 6.31 -3.11 -12.50
N ARG A 89 7.08 -2.03 -12.33
CA ARG A 89 8.30 -2.02 -11.48
C ARG A 89 9.24 -3.20 -11.77
N GLN A 90 9.47 -3.49 -13.05
CA GLN A 90 10.31 -4.60 -13.54
C GLN A 90 9.76 -6.01 -13.18
N LYS A 91 8.48 -6.13 -12.88
CA LYS A 91 7.78 -7.39 -12.59
C LYS A 91 6.48 -7.47 -13.38
N ASP A 92 5.88 -8.66 -13.42
CA ASP A 92 4.55 -8.84 -13.99
C ASP A 92 3.50 -8.02 -13.23
N PRO A 93 2.61 -7.30 -13.92
CA PRO A 93 1.42 -6.71 -13.32
C PRO A 93 0.53 -7.76 -12.64
N PHE A 94 -0.30 -7.32 -11.70
CA PHE A 94 -1.14 -8.20 -10.88
C PHE A 94 -1.98 -9.16 -11.74
N HIS A 95 -2.68 -8.64 -12.74
CA HIS A 95 -3.60 -9.41 -13.58
C HIS A 95 -2.88 -10.42 -14.50
N ILE A 96 -1.63 -10.17 -14.88
CA ILE A 96 -0.82 -11.12 -15.64
C ILE A 96 -0.39 -12.28 -14.75
N LYS A 97 -0.03 -12.00 -13.50
CA LYS A 97 0.47 -13.03 -12.57
C LYS A 97 -0.63 -13.88 -11.94
N TYR A 98 -1.74 -13.25 -11.55
CA TYR A 98 -2.81 -13.91 -10.77
C TYR A 98 -4.14 -14.04 -11.53
N GLY A 99 -4.27 -13.44 -12.70
CA GLY A 99 -5.52 -13.41 -13.45
C GLY A 99 -6.47 -12.30 -13.01
N TYR A 100 -7.69 -12.38 -13.52
CA TYR A 100 -8.82 -11.50 -13.18
C TYR A 100 -9.68 -12.12 -12.09
#